data_AF-A0A336N0X9-F1
#
_entry.id   AF-A0A336N0X9-F1
#
_cell.length_a   1.000
_cell.length_b   1.000
_cell.length_c   1.000
_cell.angle_alpha   90.00
_cell.angle_beta   90.00
_cell.angle_gamma   90.00
#
_symmetry.space_group_name_H-M   'P 1'
#
loop_
_entity.id
_entity.type
_entity.pdbx_description
1 polymer ?
#
loop_
_entity_poly.entity_id
_entity_poly.type
_entity_poly.pdbx_seq_one_letter_code
_entity_poly.pdbx_strand_id
1 'polypeptide(L)'
;MPESLQMKWFDFCDQLSAPKHIFLHGFSDASKRGYGAWIYLQCYHVNSNTVISELRVAPTKSLSIARLGLCAAKLLVDLVCQV
;
A
#
# COMPACT_ATOMS: atom_id res chain seq x y z
N MET A 1 -1.17 -7.56 10.89
CA MET A 1 -2.25 -7.40 9.88
C MET A 1 -3.59 -7.28 10.61
N PRO A 2 -4.40 -6.23 10.38
CA PRO A 2 -5.74 -6.11 10.96
C PRO A 2 -6.65 -7.27 10.46
N GLU A 3 -7.51 -7.83 11.31
CA GLU A 3 -8.41 -8.95 10.95
C GLU A 3 -9.31 -8.65 9.74
N SER A 4 -9.74 -7.39 9.60
CA SER A 4 -10.57 -6.93 8.47
C SER A 4 -9.87 -7.08 7.12
N LEU A 5 -8.54 -7.06 7.11
CA LEU A 5 -7.72 -7.26 5.92
C LEU A 5 -7.51 -8.73 5.61
N GLN A 6 -7.46 -9.59 6.63
CA GLN A 6 -7.36 -11.04 6.43
C GLN A 6 -8.63 -11.58 5.75
N MET A 7 -9.81 -11.09 6.14
CA MET A 7 -11.07 -11.52 5.51
C MET A 7 -11.10 -11.16 4.01
N LYS A 8 -10.79 -9.91 3.66
CA LYS A 8 -10.70 -9.49 2.24
C LYS A 8 -9.64 -10.26 1.46
N TRP A 9 -8.56 -10.65 2.12
CA TRP A 9 -7.50 -11.46 1.53
C TRP A 9 -8.00 -12.87 1.19
N PHE A 10 -8.64 -13.55 2.14
CA PHE A 10 -9.18 -14.89 1.91
C PHE A 10 -10.25 -14.90 0.82
N ASP A 11 -11.16 -13.91 0.82
CA ASP A 11 -12.17 -13.76 -0.24
C ASP A 11 -11.55 -13.53 -1.62
N PHE A 12 -10.47 -12.74 -1.69
CA PHE A 12 -9.72 -12.53 -2.93
C PHE A 12 -9.00 -13.81 -3.38
N CYS A 13 -8.40 -14.57 -2.45
CA CYS A 13 -7.76 -15.84 -2.74
C CYS A 13 -8.76 -16.90 -3.23
N ASP A 14 -9.99 -16.91 -2.71
CA ASP A 14 -11.03 -17.88 -3.12
C ASP A 14 -11.52 -17.61 -4.56
N GLN A 15 -11.49 -16.34 -4.99
CA GLN A 15 -11.74 -15.96 -6.40
C GLN A 15 -10.61 -16.40 -7.35
N LEU A 16 -9.44 -16.78 -6.83
CA LEU A 16 -8.28 -17.17 -7.60
C LEU A 16 -8.24 -18.70 -7.74
N SER A 17 -9.04 -19.24 -8.67
CA SER A 17 -9.11 -20.71 -8.88
C SER A 17 -7.77 -21.38 -9.26
N ALA A 18 -6.76 -20.60 -9.69
CA ALA A 18 -5.34 -20.94 -9.73
C ALA A 18 -4.53 -19.70 -10.17
N PRO A 19 -3.98 -18.88 -9.26
CA PRO A 19 -3.26 -17.68 -9.65
C PRO A 19 -1.93 -18.05 -10.30
N LYS A 20 -1.82 -17.87 -11.62
CA LYS A 20 -0.58 -18.14 -12.36
C LYS A 20 0.51 -17.10 -12.08
N HIS A 21 0.12 -15.84 -11.87
CA HIS A 21 1.03 -14.73 -11.57
C HIS A 21 0.36 -13.69 -10.68
N ILE A 22 0.96 -13.44 -9.52
CA ILE A 22 0.56 -12.40 -8.56
C ILE A 22 1.64 -11.33 -8.55
N PHE A 23 1.23 -10.07 -8.76
CA PHE A 23 2.10 -8.91 -8.70
C PHE A 23 1.71 -8.03 -7.52
N LEU A 24 2.71 -7.65 -6.72
CA LEU A 24 2.57 -6.69 -5.65
C LEU A 24 3.06 -5.33 -6.15
N HIS A 25 2.19 -4.33 -6.12
CA HIS A 25 2.53 -2.98 -6.53
C HIS A 25 2.46 -2.03 -5.35
N GLY A 26 3.57 -1.34 -5.10
CA GLY A 26 3.68 -0.31 -4.07
C GLY A 26 3.75 1.09 -4.67
N PHE A 27 2.98 2.02 -4.13
CA PHE A 27 2.98 3.43 -4.51
C PHE A 27 3.16 4.30 -3.27
N SER A 28 3.86 5.42 -3.43
CA SER A 28 4.01 6.43 -2.40
C SER A 28 3.79 7.81 -2.99
N ASP A 29 3.08 8.68 -2.27
CA ASP A 29 2.84 10.06 -2.67
C ASP A 29 3.10 11.02 -1.50
N ALA A 30 3.45 12.27 -1.83
CA ALA A 30 3.69 13.31 -0.86
C ALA A 30 3.26 14.69 -1.36
N SER A 31 2.61 15.42 -0.47
CA SER A 31 2.18 16.79 -0.65
C SER A 31 2.57 17.66 0.54
N LYS A 32 2.40 18.98 0.44
CA LYS A 32 2.60 19.89 1.58
C LYS A 32 1.65 19.61 2.76
N ARG A 33 0.57 18.87 2.54
CA ARG A 33 -0.45 18.57 3.58
C ARG A 33 -0.24 17.21 4.24
N GLY A 34 0.49 16.30 3.59
CA GLY A 34 0.69 14.94 4.08
C GLY A 34 1.39 14.05 3.08
N TYR A 35 1.79 12.88 3.53
CA TYR A 35 2.46 11.86 2.74
C TYR A 35 1.86 10.49 3.06
N GLY A 36 1.93 9.56 2.12
CA GLY A 36 1.29 8.26 2.28
C GLY A 36 1.84 7.22 1.32
N ALA A 37 1.54 5.96 1.61
CA ALA A 37 1.86 4.85 0.74
C ALA A 37 0.74 3.82 0.72
N TRP A 38 0.63 3.12 -0.40
CA TRP A 38 -0.38 2.11 -0.66
C TRP A 38 0.25 0.92 -1.38
N ILE A 39 -0.25 -0.27 -1.06
CA ILE A 39 0.11 -1.52 -1.69
C ILE A 39 -1.16 -2.15 -2.23
N TYR A 40 -1.16 -2.51 -3.50
CA TYR A 40 -2.23 -3.28 -4.11
C TYR A 40 -1.68 -4.53 -4.79
N LEU A 41 -2.52 -5.55 -4.86
CA LEU A 41 -2.25 -6.77 -5.56
C LEU A 41 -2.94 -6.76 -6.92
N GLN A 42 -2.24 -7.27 -7.91
CA GLN A 42 -2.79 -7.54 -9.23
C GLN A 42 -2.52 -8.99 -9.57
N CYS A 43 -3.56 -9.75 -9.91
CA CYS A 43 -3.42 -11.10 -10.41
C CYS A 43 -3.83 -11.15 -11.88
N TYR A 44 -3.14 -11.93 -12.69
CA TYR A 44 -3.48 -12.10 -14.10
C TYR A 44 -4.93 -12.62 -14.22
N HIS A 45 -5.78 -11.92 -14.99
CA HIS A 45 -7.23 -12.14 -15.13
C HIS A 45 -8.15 -11.73 -13.96
N VAL A 46 -7.64 -11.12 -12.89
CA VAL A 46 -8.47 -10.60 -11.79
C VAL A 46 -8.19 -9.12 -11.58
N ASN A 47 -9.23 -8.37 -11.21
CA ASN A 47 -9.11 -6.95 -10.92
C ASN A 47 -8.09 -6.69 -9.80
N SER A 48 -7.36 -5.58 -9.90
CA SER A 48 -6.41 -5.16 -8.88
C SER A 48 -7.13 -4.72 -7.62
N ASN A 49 -6.74 -5.26 -6.46
CA ASN A 49 -7.32 -4.93 -5.17
C ASN A 49 -6.27 -4.28 -4.26
N THR A 50 -6.63 -3.13 -3.67
CA THR A 50 -5.80 -2.50 -2.64
C THR A 50 -5.79 -3.37 -1.40
N VAL A 51 -4.58 -3.75 -0.98
CA VAL A 51 -4.36 -4.56 0.21
C VAL A 51 -4.19 -3.61 1.38
N ILE A 52 -3.13 -2.82 1.43
CA ILE A 52 -2.83 -2.00 2.60
C ILE A 52 -2.53 -0.57 2.17
N SER A 53 -2.95 0.38 3.00
CA SER A 53 -2.71 1.80 2.81
C SER A 53 -2.43 2.48 4.12
N GLU A 54 -1.44 3.36 4.14
CA GLU A 54 -1.15 4.21 5.29
C GLU A 54 -0.94 5.64 4.83
N LEU A 55 -1.54 6.58 5.58
CA LEU A 55 -1.45 8.01 5.34
C LEU A 55 -1.01 8.73 6.60
N ARG A 56 -0.17 9.75 6.44
CA ARG A 56 0.31 10.59 7.53
C ARG A 56 0.18 12.07 7.17
N VAL A 57 -0.29 12.86 8.13
CA VAL A 57 -0.34 14.33 8.01
C VAL A 57 1.09 14.89 8.02
N ALA A 58 1.32 15.96 7.24
CA ALA A 58 2.63 16.59 7.21
C ALA A 58 2.99 17.13 8.61
N PRO A 59 4.25 16.99 9.06
CA PRO A 59 4.67 17.52 10.35
C PRO A 59 4.43 19.02 10.45
N THR A 60 4.15 19.51 11.66
CA THR A 60 4.01 20.95 11.95
C THR A 60 5.28 21.74 11.65
N LYS A 61 6.45 21.10 11.71
CA LYS A 61 7.69 21.64 11.17
C LYS A 61 7.70 21.46 9.65
N SER A 62 7.82 22.56 8.91
CA SER A 62 7.83 22.53 7.45
C SER A 62 9.01 21.72 6.93
N LEU A 63 8.69 20.63 6.23
CA LEU A 63 9.64 19.85 5.46
C LEU A 63 9.46 20.14 3.97
N SER A 64 10.53 20.01 3.20
CA SER A 64 10.43 20.07 1.74
C SER A 64 9.63 18.88 1.21
N ILE A 65 8.98 19.06 0.05
CA ILE A 65 8.22 17.98 -0.61
C ILE A 65 9.12 16.76 -0.86
N ALA A 66 10.39 16.97 -1.22
CA ALA A 66 11.35 15.89 -1.41
C ALA A 66 11.57 15.04 -0.13
N ARG A 67 11.65 15.68 1.05
CA ARG A 67 11.78 14.95 2.33
C ARG A 67 10.50 14.21 2.69
N LEU A 68 9.33 14.80 2.42
CA LEU A 68 8.04 14.14 2.62
C LEU A 68 7.89 12.93 1.69
N GLY A 69 8.33 13.04 0.43
CA GLY A 69 8.38 11.93 -0.51
C GLY A 69 9.29 10.80 -0.05
N LEU A 70 10.45 11.11 0.53
CA LEU A 70 11.33 10.11 1.14
C LEU A 70 10.66 9.43 2.35
N CYS A 71 9.95 10.18 3.19
CA CYS A 71 9.16 9.61 4.28
C CYS A 71 8.04 8.69 3.75
N ALA A 72 7.38 9.07 2.65
CA ALA A 72 6.39 8.23 1.97
C ALA A 72 6.99 6.93 1.44
N ALA A 73 8.18 7.00 0.83
CA ALA A 73 8.90 5.82 0.36
C ALA A 73 9.33 4.91 1.52
N LYS A 74 9.80 5.50 2.64
CA LYS A 74 10.07 4.73 3.86
C LYS A 74 8.80 4.05 4.38
N LEU A 75 7.69 4.78 4.42
CA LEU A 75 6.39 4.24 4.81
C LEU A 75 6.02 3.03 3.94
N LEU A 76 6.24 3.12 2.63
CA LEU A 76 6.00 2.02 1.71
C LEU A 76 6.84 0.79 2.04
N VAL A 77 8.14 0.96 2.31
CA VAL A 77 9.02 -0.16 2.72
C VAL A 77 8.54 -0.77 4.03
N ASP A 78 8.21 0.05 5.01
CA ASP A 78 7.71 -0.42 6.31
C ASP A 78 6.38 -1.18 6.13
N LEU A 79 5.50 -0.74 5.21
CA LEU A 79 4.27 -1.43 4.86
C LEU A 79 4.53 -2.77 4.15
N VAL A 80 5.44 -2.82 3.18
CA VAL A 80 5.79 -4.05 2.45
C VAL A 80 6.35 -5.10 3.43
N CYS A 81 7.13 -4.68 4.42
CA CYS A 81 7.65 -5.58 5.45
C CYS A 81 6.60 -6.07 6.46
N GLN A 82 5.40 -5.47 6.49
CA GLN A 82 4.28 -5.88 7.36
C GLN A 82 3.27 -6.81 6.67
N VAL A 83 3.33 -6.92 5.33
CA VAL A 83 2.54 -7.87 4.52
C VAL A 83 3.22 -9.23 4.53
#